data_AF-A0A973SRS0-F1
#
_entry.id   AF-A0A973SRS0-F1
#
_cell.length_a   1.000
_cell.length_b   1.000
_cell.length_c   1.000
_cell.angle_alpha   90.00
_cell.angle_beta   90.00
_cell.angle_gamma   90.00
#
_symmetry.space_group_name_H-M   'P 1'
#
loop_
_entity.id
_entity.type
_entity.pdbx_description
1 polymer ?
#
loop_
_entity_poly.entity_id
_entity_poly.type
_entity_poly.pdbx_seq_one_letter_code
_entity_poly.pdbx_strand_id
1 'polypeptide(L)'
;MRRGARENLAGWLFVSPVVLILGLFMLLPILMALWVSLTSWNGQGSPFRGGVPYVGMDNYARLFTEDNLARENFMISLRNNVYYVALVVPLQTVLALGLALLVNSRRLRAKTFFRTAFYFPSVTSSVAIS
;
A
#
# COMPACT_ATOMS: atom_id res chain seq x y z
N MET A 1 10.81 -38.22 16.25
CA MET A 1 10.09 -37.67 15.07
C MET A 1 8.75 -36.97 15.39
N ARG A 2 8.04 -37.25 16.50
CA ARG A 2 6.71 -36.65 16.78
C ARG A 2 6.69 -35.24 17.42
N ARG A 3 7.83 -34.70 17.90
CA ARG A 3 7.90 -33.37 18.53
C ARG A 3 7.84 -32.22 17.51
N GLY A 4 8.62 -32.29 16.43
CA GLY A 4 8.63 -31.24 15.40
C GLY A 4 7.30 -31.03 14.67
N ALA A 5 6.49 -32.09 14.51
CA ALA A 5 5.14 -31.97 13.92
C ALA A 5 4.16 -31.20 14.82
N ARG A 6 4.25 -31.35 16.15
CA ARG A 6 3.41 -30.62 17.12
C ARG A 6 3.84 -29.16 17.27
N GLU A 7 5.14 -28.89 17.26
CA GLU A 7 5.70 -27.54 17.30
C GLU A 7 5.34 -26.75 16.03
N ASN A 8 5.41 -27.36 14.85
CA ASN A 8 4.93 -26.75 13.60
C ASN A 8 3.43 -26.43 13.64
N LEU A 9 2.60 -27.35 14.15
CA LEU A 9 1.16 -27.12 14.23
C LEU A 9 0.83 -25.94 15.16
N ALA A 10 1.51 -25.84 16.30
CA ALA A 10 1.36 -24.73 17.23
C ALA A 10 1.81 -23.39 16.61
N GLY A 11 2.90 -23.40 15.83
CA GLY A 11 3.35 -22.23 15.07
C GLY A 11 2.32 -21.74 14.05
N TRP A 12 1.75 -22.66 13.26
CA TRP A 12 0.71 -22.31 12.29
C TRP A 12 -0.58 -21.82 12.96
N LEU A 13 -1.00 -22.40 14.08
CA LEU A 13 -2.15 -21.94 14.86
C LEU A 13 -1.94 -20.55 15.48
N PHE A 14 -0.70 -20.20 15.83
CA PHE A 14 -0.38 -18.88 16.36
C PHE A 14 -0.40 -17.81 15.25
N VAL A 15 0.04 -18.15 14.04
CA VAL A 15 0.08 -17.24 12.89
C VAL A 15 -1.27 -17.16 12.18
N SER A 16 -2.11 -18.20 12.28
CA SER A 16 -3.39 -18.28 11.56
C SER A 16 -4.34 -17.10 11.79
N PRO A 17 -4.49 -16.50 12.98
CA PRO A 17 -5.40 -15.36 13.16
C PRO A 17 -4.98 -14.16 12.31
N VAL A 18 -3.68 -13.85 12.27
CA VAL A 18 -3.15 -12.75 11.45
C VAL A 18 -3.28 -13.08 9.97
N VAL A 19 -2.95 -14.30 9.55
CA VAL A 19 -3.10 -14.73 8.15
C VAL A 19 -4.55 -14.69 7.71
N LEU A 20 -5.50 -15.08 8.57
CA LEU A 20 -6.93 -15.00 8.27
C LEU A 20 -7.38 -13.55 8.12
N ILE A 21 -6.95 -12.66 9.01
CA ILE A 21 -7.27 -11.23 8.93
C ILE A 21 -6.69 -10.63 7.64
N LEU A 22 -5.41 -10.85 7.35
CA LEU A 22 -4.79 -10.38 6.11
C LEU A 22 -5.45 -10.99 4.87
N GLY A 23 -5.78 -12.28 4.91
CA GLY A 23 -6.49 -12.97 3.83
C GLY A 23 -7.86 -12.34 3.56
N LEU A 24 -8.64 -12.10 4.61
CA LEU A 24 -10.02 -11.61 4.51
C LEU A 24 -10.10 -10.12 4.17
N PHE A 25 -9.21 -9.29 4.74
CA PHE A 25 -9.32 -7.83 4.63
C PHE A 25 -8.29 -7.19 3.68
N MET A 26 -7.27 -7.93 3.25
CA MET A 26 -6.29 -7.43 2.27
C MET A 26 -6.37 -8.25 0.98
N LEU A 27 -6.16 -9.57 1.06
CA LEU A 27 -6.06 -10.39 -0.15
C LEU A 27 -7.41 -10.52 -0.88
N LEU A 28 -8.49 -10.76 -0.14
CA LEU A 28 -9.82 -10.93 -0.73
C LEU A 28 -10.32 -9.68 -1.46
N PRO A 29 -10.23 -8.44 -0.91
CA PRO A 29 -10.54 -7.23 -1.66
C PRO A 29 -9.66 -7.01 -2.90
N ILE A 30 -8.38 -7.38 -2.85
CA ILE A 30 -7.48 -7.31 -4.01
C ILE A 30 -7.96 -8.26 -5.11
N LEU A 31 -8.28 -9.51 -4.77
CA LEU A 31 -8.79 -10.48 -5.74
C LEU A 31 -10.15 -10.06 -6.31
N MET A 32 -11.02 -9.49 -5.48
CA MET A 32 -12.28 -8.90 -5.92
C MET A 32 -12.06 -7.74 -6.90
N ALA A 33 -11.14 -6.83 -6.62
CA ALA A 33 -10.80 -5.72 -7.52
C ALA A 33 -10.20 -6.22 -8.85
N LEU A 34 -9.34 -7.24 -8.79
CA LEU A 34 -8.81 -7.89 -10.00
C LEU A 34 -9.92 -8.54 -10.82
N TRP A 35 -10.87 -9.23 -10.19
CA TRP A 35 -12.02 -9.78 -10.91
C TRP A 35 -12.85 -8.68 -11.58
N VAL A 36 -13.15 -7.59 -10.87
CA VAL A 36 -13.89 -6.45 -11.41
C VAL A 36 -13.14 -5.75 -12.55
N SER A 37 -11.80 -5.73 -12.53
CA SER A 37 -11.01 -5.17 -13.63
C SER A 37 -11.20 -5.90 -14.97
N LEU A 38 -11.65 -7.16 -14.93
CA LEU A 38 -11.95 -7.99 -16.10
C LEU A 38 -13.43 -7.93 -16.53
N THR A 39 -14.25 -7.14 -15.85
CA THR A 39 -15.67 -6.95 -16.18
C THR A 39 -15.94 -5.53 -16.65
N SER A 40 -16.98 -5.31 -17.45
CA SER A 40 -17.33 -3.96 -17.95
C SER A 40 -18.19 -3.22 -16.93
N TRP A 41 -17.62 -2.93 -15.76
CA TRP A 41 -18.31 -2.18 -14.71
C TRP A 41 -18.12 -0.67 -14.90
N ASN A 42 -19.23 0.07 -14.95
CA ASN A 42 -19.25 1.52 -15.16
C ASN A 42 -19.21 2.33 -13.84
N GLY A 43 -18.86 1.71 -12.72
CA GLY A 43 -18.81 2.36 -11.41
C GLY A 43 -20.17 2.53 -10.72
N GLN A 44 -21.28 2.14 -11.37
CA GLN A 44 -22.62 2.27 -10.82
C GLN A 44 -23.13 0.92 -10.30
N GLY A 45 -23.80 0.94 -9.14
CA GLY A 45 -24.32 -0.27 -8.50
C GLY A 45 -23.23 -1.20 -7.96
N SER A 46 -23.61 -2.41 -7.58
CA SER A 46 -22.67 -3.42 -7.10
C SER A 46 -22.15 -4.24 -8.28
N PRO A 47 -20.82 -4.34 -8.49
CA PRO A 47 -20.25 -5.14 -9.57
C PRO A 47 -20.48 -6.66 -9.39
N PHE A 48 -20.93 -7.08 -8.20
CA PHE A 48 -21.20 -8.48 -7.84
C PHE A 48 -22.69 -8.84 -7.84
N ARG A 49 -23.59 -7.88 -8.07
CA ARG A 49 -25.02 -8.14 -8.27
C ARG A 49 -25.23 -8.28 -9.77
N GLY A 50 -25.77 -9.43 -10.20
CA GLY A 50 -25.82 -9.86 -11.61
C GLY A 50 -26.21 -8.75 -12.59
N GLY A 51 -25.47 -8.66 -13.70
CA GLY A 51 -25.70 -7.64 -14.73
C GLY A 51 -24.43 -7.06 -15.35
N VAL A 52 -23.24 -7.32 -14.78
CA VAL A 52 -21.96 -6.85 -15.36
C VAL A 52 -21.38 -7.93 -16.28
N PRO A 53 -21.23 -7.67 -17.60
CA PRO A 53 -20.59 -8.61 -18.51
C PRO A 53 -19.10 -8.79 -18.20
N TYR A 54 -18.62 -10.02 -18.33
CA TYR A 54 -17.19 -10.34 -18.32
C TYR A 54 -16.59 -10.03 -19.69
N VAL A 55 -15.57 -9.17 -19.73
CA VAL A 55 -14.91 -8.69 -20.97
C VAL A 55 -13.44 -9.09 -21.04
N GLY A 56 -12.93 -9.86 -20.08
CA GLY A 56 -11.55 -10.32 -20.06
C GLY A 56 -10.56 -9.15 -20.08
N MET A 57 -9.65 -9.15 -21.07
CA MET A 57 -8.57 -8.15 -21.17
C MET A 57 -8.94 -6.92 -22.00
N ASP A 58 -10.18 -6.82 -22.49
CA ASP A 58 -10.59 -5.71 -23.36
C ASP A 58 -10.46 -4.35 -22.68
N ASN A 59 -10.72 -4.27 -21.37
CA ASN A 59 -10.51 -3.04 -20.58
C ASN A 59 -9.07 -2.54 -20.66
N TYR A 60 -8.10 -3.46 -20.60
CA TYR A 60 -6.68 -3.12 -20.69
C TYR A 60 -6.29 -2.77 -22.12
N ALA A 61 -6.75 -3.54 -23.12
CA ALA A 61 -6.50 -3.23 -24.52
C ALA A 61 -6.97 -1.81 -24.86
N ARG A 62 -8.22 -1.47 -24.53
CA ARG A 62 -8.80 -0.14 -24.75
C ARG A 62 -8.03 0.97 -24.05
N LEU A 63 -7.53 0.73 -22.83
CA LEU A 63 -6.70 1.69 -22.10
C LEU A 63 -5.37 1.98 -22.82
N PHE A 64 -4.80 1.00 -23.53
CA PHE A 64 -3.52 1.13 -24.22
C PHE A 64 -3.60 1.46 -25.71
N THR A 65 -4.71 1.16 -26.38
CA THR A 65 -4.87 1.31 -27.84
C THR A 65 -5.80 2.44 -28.27
N GLU A 66 -6.80 2.80 -27.45
CA GLU A 66 -7.71 3.89 -27.80
C GLU A 66 -7.17 5.21 -27.23
N ASP A 67 -6.97 6.20 -28.10
CA ASP A 67 -6.69 7.57 -27.69
C ASP A 67 -7.97 8.22 -27.17
N ASN A 68 -8.30 7.91 -25.92
CA ASN A 68 -9.46 8.42 -25.20
C ASN A 68 -9.05 9.16 -23.91
N LEU A 69 -9.98 9.93 -23.34
CA LEU A 69 -9.76 10.68 -22.09
C LEU A 69 -9.31 9.78 -20.93
N ALA A 70 -9.71 8.50 -20.92
CA ALA A 70 -9.34 7.56 -19.88
C ALA A 70 -7.84 7.22 -19.95
N ARG A 71 -7.29 7.00 -21.15
CA ARG A 71 -5.85 6.79 -21.39
C ARG A 71 -5.05 8.02 -21.01
N GLU A 72 -5.48 9.21 -21.42
CA GLU A 72 -4.78 10.46 -21.09
C GLU A 72 -4.70 10.66 -19.57
N ASN A 73 -5.84 10.56 -18.89
CA ASN A 73 -5.89 10.67 -17.43
C ASN A 73 -5.04 9.61 -16.75
N PHE A 74 -5.09 8.35 -17.21
CA PHE A 74 -4.27 7.28 -16.65
C PHE A 74 -2.77 7.54 -16.83
N MET A 75 -2.33 7.99 -18.01
CA MET A 75 -0.93 8.34 -18.26
C MET A 75 -0.48 9.56 -17.43
N ILE A 76 -1.33 10.58 -17.28
CA ILE A 76 -1.04 11.74 -16.42
C ILE A 76 -0.92 11.30 -14.96
N SER A 77 -1.88 10.52 -14.46
CA SER A 77 -1.85 10.01 -13.08
C SER A 77 -0.62 9.13 -12.84
N LEU A 78 -0.28 8.24 -13.77
CA LEU A 78 0.90 7.39 -13.67
C LEU A 78 2.18 8.23 -13.67
N ARG A 79 2.29 9.21 -14.57
CA ARG A 79 3.40 10.15 -14.61
C ARG A 79 3.53 10.88 -13.28
N ASN A 80 2.46 11.50 -12.80
CA ASN A 80 2.46 12.26 -11.54
C ASN A 80 2.84 11.37 -10.35
N ASN A 81 2.34 10.12 -10.31
CA ASN A 81 2.70 9.17 -9.26
C ASN A 81 4.18 8.81 -9.31
N VAL A 82 4.73 8.52 -10.49
CA VAL A 82 6.16 8.23 -10.67
C VAL A 82 7.02 9.43 -10.28
N TYR A 83 6.69 10.65 -10.72
CA TYR A 83 7.41 11.87 -10.33
C TYR A 83 7.33 12.10 -8.81
N TYR A 84 6.15 11.88 -8.21
CA TYR A 84 5.96 11.98 -6.78
C TYR A 84 6.87 11.00 -6.03
N VAL A 85 6.80 9.70 -6.36
CA VAL A 85 7.61 8.68 -5.68
C VAL A 85 9.11 8.92 -5.90
N ALA A 86 9.51 9.23 -7.13
CA ALA A 86 10.91 9.47 -7.48
C ALA A 86 11.52 10.68 -6.79
N LEU A 87 10.73 11.68 -6.41
CA LEU A 87 11.21 12.87 -5.71
C LEU A 87 11.06 12.74 -4.18
N VAL A 88 9.87 12.32 -3.73
CA VAL A 88 9.53 12.26 -2.31
C VAL A 88 10.33 11.18 -1.59
N VAL A 89 10.47 9.98 -2.16
CA VAL A 89 11.17 8.88 -1.48
C VAL A 89 12.65 9.20 -1.24
N PRO A 90 13.45 9.63 -2.25
CA PRO A 90 14.83 9.99 -2.00
C PRO A 90 14.97 11.19 -1.08
N LEU A 91 14.14 12.23 -1.25
CA LEU A 91 14.19 13.41 -0.40
C LEU A 91 13.89 13.06 1.07
N GLN A 92 12.83 12.30 1.33
CA GLN A 92 12.51 11.82 2.68
C GLN A 92 13.64 10.96 3.24
N THR A 93 14.23 10.09 2.42
CA THR A 93 15.34 9.23 2.85
C THR A 93 16.58 10.06 3.21
N VAL A 94 16.98 11.02 2.37
CA VAL A 94 18.12 11.91 2.62
C VAL A 94 17.88 12.76 3.86
N LEU A 95 16.67 13.32 4.03
CA LEU A 95 16.31 14.08 5.22
C LEU A 95 16.32 13.19 6.48
N ALA A 96 15.71 12.01 6.43
CA ALA A 96 15.68 11.07 7.55
C ALA A 96 17.09 10.64 7.96
N LEU A 97 17.95 10.31 6.98
CA LEU A 97 19.35 9.94 7.23
C LEU A 97 20.17 11.13 7.72
N GLY A 98 20.00 12.32 7.15
CA GLY A 98 20.68 13.53 7.58
C GLY A 98 20.36 13.87 9.04
N LEU A 99 19.08 13.78 9.40
CA LEU A 99 18.61 13.98 10.77
C LEU A 99 19.09 12.87 11.71
N ALA A 100 19.09 11.61 11.26
CA ALA A 100 19.64 10.49 12.01
C ALA A 100 21.15 10.68 12.31
N LEU A 101 21.94 11.13 11.34
CA LEU A 101 23.37 11.42 11.50
C LEU A 101 23.60 12.60 12.45
N LEU A 102 22.79 13.66 12.35
CA LEU A 102 22.85 14.81 13.26
C LEU A 102 22.59 14.36 14.71
N VAL A 103 21.51 13.62 14.95
CA VAL A 103 21.15 13.11 16.29
C VAL A 103 22.18 12.09 16.80
N ASN A 104 22.77 11.26 15.93
CA ASN A 104 23.75 10.28 16.32
C ASN A 104 25.12 10.90 16.68
N SER A 105 25.45 12.06 16.09
CA SER A 105 26.72 12.75 16.30
C SER A 105 27.00 13.02 17.78
N ARG A 106 28.21 12.63 18.24
CA ARG A 106 28.67 12.65 19.64
C ARG A 106 28.65 14.03 20.32
N ARG A 107 28.46 15.13 19.57
CA ARG A 107 28.49 16.53 20.05
C ARG A 107 27.16 17.08 20.55
N LEU A 108 26.02 16.42 20.32
CA LEU A 108 24.73 16.90 20.81
C LEU A 108 24.55 16.54 22.29
N ARG A 109 24.67 17.56 23.16
CA ARG A 109 24.41 17.45 24.61
C ARG A 109 22.93 17.15 24.94
N ALA A 110 22.01 17.34 24.00
CA ALA A 110 20.55 17.18 24.19
C ALA A 110 19.91 16.04 23.36
N LYS A 111 20.60 14.89 23.21
CA LYS A 111 20.13 13.74 22.40
C LYS A 111 18.70 13.26 22.74
N THR A 112 18.28 13.34 24.01
CA THR A 112 16.96 12.90 24.46
C THR A 112 15.84 13.80 23.93
N PHE A 113 16.02 15.13 23.94
CA PHE A 113 15.01 16.08 23.44
C PHE A 113 14.78 15.93 21.93
N PHE A 114 15.86 15.82 21.15
CA PHE A 114 15.76 15.63 19.69
C PHE A 114 15.14 14.28 19.33
N ARG A 115 15.50 13.17 20.01
CA ARG A 115 14.81 11.89 19.78
C ARG A 115 13.32 12.00 20.07
N THR A 116 12.91 12.58 21.20
CA THR A 116 11.49 12.74 21.53
C THR A 116 10.77 13.59 20.49
N ALA A 117 11.34 14.72 20.06
CA ALA A 117 10.74 15.57 19.02
C ALA A 117 10.64 14.89 17.64
N PHE A 118 11.58 13.99 17.29
CA PHE A 118 11.53 13.19 16.06
C PHE A 118 10.48 12.07 16.11
N TYR A 119 10.35 11.41 17.25
CA TYR A 119 9.35 10.35 17.42
C TYR A 119 7.95 10.90 17.67
N PHE A 120 7.83 12.10 18.24
CA PHE A 120 6.55 12.73 18.55
C PHE A 120 5.58 12.76 17.34
N PRO A 121 5.93 13.27 16.15
CA PRO A 121 5.00 13.30 15.01
C PRO A 121 4.64 11.91 14.47
N SER A 122 5.42 10.86 14.76
CA SER A 122 5.04 9.47 14.42
C SER A 122 4.06 8.87 15.44
N VAL A 123 4.05 9.38 16.67
CA VAL A 123 3.18 8.94 17.76
C VAL A 123 1.89 9.77 17.81
N THR A 124 1.95 11.04 17.43
CA THR A 124 0.78 11.89 17.21
C THR A 124 0.12 11.47 15.90
N SER A 125 -0.83 10.55 16.00
CA SER A 125 -1.58 9.97 14.88
C SER A 125 -2.05 11.03 13.87
N SER A 126 -2.06 10.64 12.59
CA SER A 126 -2.49 11.40 11.40
C SER A 126 -3.86 12.09 11.49
N VAL A 127 -4.61 11.87 12.59
CA VAL A 127 -5.93 12.44 12.87
C VAL A 127 -5.88 13.96 13.15
N ALA A 128 -4.72 14.53 13.51
CA ALA A 128 -4.59 15.97 13.77
C ALA A 128 -4.29 16.81 12.51
N ILE A 129 -4.10 16.19 11.34
CA ILE A 129 -3.70 16.86 10.08
C ILE A 129 -4.64 16.42 8.92
N SER A 130 -5.90 16.09 9.22
CA SER A 130 -6.95 15.86 8.20
C SER A 130 -7.99 16.96 8.23
#